data_AF-A0A0W8G6V0-F1
#
_entry.id   AF-A0A0W8G6V0-F1
#
_cell.length_a   1.000
_cell.length_b   1.000
_cell.length_c   1.000
_cell.angle_alpha   90.00
_cell.angle_beta   90.00
_cell.angle_gamma   90.00
#
_symmetry.space_group_name_H-M   'P 1'
#
loop_
_entity.id
_entity.type
_entity.pdbx_description
1 polymer ?
#
loop_
_entity_poly.entity_id
_entity_poly.type
_entity_poly.pdbx_seq_one_letter_code
_entity_poly.pdbx_strand_id
1 'polypeptide(L)'
;MKRLLACLVILTALSAATALAQPAAPREIAGIALGADVKDIAQRLDLSKAVPLWDKPYLTRANIQPTKGFRTGYVLFGNCANPGRIVRIKLKYQDKDPAFFRTTGRTLTTRYGDPKPLMSDQGALYLGMAWKFGNIKTGVTALLLEHAAGDDPEDTEGTSIRLTDNAMLDLEQQCYEKSRQKEPQVQPSFPLFEINADWLLPK
;
A
#
# COMPACT_ATOMS: atom_id res chain seq x y z
N MET A 1 46.20 -39.09 -1.63
CA MET A 1 46.35 -37.61 -1.50
C MET A 1 45.50 -36.83 -2.52
N LYS A 2 45.54 -37.13 -3.83
CA LYS A 2 44.71 -36.43 -4.85
C LYS A 2 43.18 -36.53 -4.64
N ARG A 3 42.68 -37.65 -4.09
CA ARG A 3 41.24 -37.84 -3.79
C ARG A 3 40.76 -37.05 -2.55
N LEU A 4 41.63 -36.83 -1.57
CA LEU A 4 41.35 -35.99 -0.38
C LEU A 4 41.34 -34.50 -0.73
N LEU A 5 42.20 -34.08 -1.65
CA LEU A 5 42.23 -32.70 -2.16
C LEU A 5 40.97 -32.35 -2.97
N ALA A 6 40.43 -33.31 -3.74
CA ALA A 6 39.20 -33.13 -4.50
C ALA A 6 37.96 -32.95 -3.62
N CYS A 7 37.85 -33.68 -2.50
CA CYS A 7 36.75 -33.51 -1.55
C CYS A 7 36.80 -32.16 -0.80
N LEU A 8 37.99 -31.63 -0.51
CA LEU A 8 38.14 -30.36 0.20
C LEU A 8 37.72 -29.16 -0.67
N VAL A 9 38.01 -29.20 -1.98
CA VAL A 9 37.61 -28.14 -2.92
C VAL A 9 36.09 -28.11 -3.13
N ILE A 10 35.43 -29.28 -3.15
CA ILE A 10 33.97 -29.38 -3.27
C ILE A 10 33.29 -28.86 -1.99
N LEU A 11 33.85 -29.15 -0.81
CA LEU A 11 33.29 -28.66 0.46
C LEU A 11 33.39 -27.14 0.61
N THR A 12 34.48 -26.52 0.13
CA THR A 12 34.61 -25.05 0.15
C THR A 12 33.70 -24.33 -0.85
N ALA A 13 33.33 -24.99 -1.96
CA ALA A 13 32.42 -24.43 -2.97
C ALA A 13 30.95 -24.41 -2.53
N LEU A 14 30.53 -25.28 -1.60
CA LEU A 14 29.17 -25.29 -1.07
C LEU A 14 28.91 -24.26 0.05
N SER A 15 29.95 -23.68 0.65
CA SER A 15 29.83 -22.71 1.74
C SER A 15 29.73 -21.23 1.30
N ALA A 16 29.84 -20.93 0.01
CA ALA A 16 29.84 -19.55 -0.51
C ALA A 16 28.48 -19.06 -1.06
N ALA A 17 27.45 -19.91 -1.06
CA ALA A 17 26.10 -19.48 -1.43
C ALA A 17 25.35 -18.98 -0.18
N THR A 18 25.78 -17.87 0.40
CA THR A 18 24.85 -17.03 1.15
C THR A 18 23.86 -16.50 0.14
N ALA A 19 22.78 -17.25 -0.09
CA ALA A 19 21.62 -16.75 -0.80
C ALA A 19 21.27 -15.41 -0.14
N LEU A 20 21.38 -14.32 -0.89
CA LEU A 20 20.90 -13.01 -0.50
C LEU A 20 19.38 -13.12 -0.38
N ALA A 21 18.92 -13.65 0.74
CA ALA A 21 17.51 -13.72 1.07
C ALA A 21 17.05 -12.26 1.15
N GLN A 22 16.12 -11.89 0.26
CA GLN A 22 15.50 -10.58 0.33
C GLN A 22 14.93 -10.38 1.74
N PRO A 23 15.06 -9.18 2.32
CA PRO A 23 14.48 -8.88 3.62
C PRO A 23 13.00 -9.28 3.64
N ALA A 24 12.56 -9.90 4.73
CA ALA A 24 11.17 -10.25 4.90
C ALA A 24 10.29 -8.99 4.76
N ALA A 25 9.15 -9.14 4.10
CA ALA A 25 8.22 -8.04 3.90
C ALA A 25 7.79 -7.45 5.25
N PRO A 26 7.86 -6.12 5.45
CA PRO A 26 7.25 -5.51 6.62
C PRO A 26 5.75 -5.80 6.59
N ARG A 27 5.22 -6.26 7.73
CA ARG A 27 3.79 -6.56 7.88
C ARG A 27 3.07 -5.63 8.84
N GLU A 28 3.82 -4.79 9.55
CA GLU A 28 3.27 -3.95 10.61
C GLU A 28 3.89 -2.56 10.58
N ILE A 29 3.09 -1.56 10.92
CA ILE A 29 3.56 -0.23 11.25
C ILE A 29 2.71 0.36 12.37
N ALA A 30 3.37 1.02 13.33
CA ALA A 30 2.73 1.62 14.49
C ALA A 30 1.84 0.62 15.27
N GLY A 31 2.21 -0.67 15.37
CA GLY A 31 1.38 -1.68 16.06
C GLY A 31 0.14 -2.13 15.28
N ILE A 32 0.00 -1.78 14.00
CA ILE A 32 -1.11 -2.21 13.14
C ILE A 32 -0.54 -3.13 12.07
N ALA A 33 -1.04 -4.36 12.00
CA ALA A 33 -0.56 -5.37 11.09
C ALA A 33 -1.49 -5.57 9.88
N LEU A 34 -0.90 -5.82 8.71
CA LEU A 34 -1.62 -6.33 7.54
C LEU A 34 -2.21 -7.71 7.85
N GLY A 35 -3.48 -7.90 7.48
CA GLY A 35 -4.25 -9.11 7.73
C GLY A 35 -4.86 -9.20 9.13
N ALA A 36 -4.55 -8.27 10.04
CA ALA A 36 -5.24 -8.20 11.34
C ALA A 36 -6.72 -7.90 11.15
N ASP A 37 -7.55 -8.38 12.09
CA ASP A 37 -8.96 -8.03 12.13
C ASP A 37 -9.14 -6.63 12.70
N VAL A 38 -9.97 -5.81 12.06
CA VAL A 38 -10.29 -4.46 12.58
C VAL A 38 -10.96 -4.50 13.94
N LYS A 39 -11.62 -5.61 14.30
CA LYS A 39 -12.21 -5.80 15.63
C LYS A 39 -11.15 -5.92 16.72
N ASP A 40 -10.03 -6.56 16.42
CA ASP A 40 -8.94 -6.77 17.39
C ASP A 40 -8.24 -5.46 17.75
N ILE A 41 -8.32 -4.45 16.87
CA ILE A 41 -7.73 -3.12 17.08
C ILE A 41 -8.78 -2.01 17.12
N ALA A 42 -10.03 -2.32 17.45
CA ALA A 42 -11.15 -1.37 17.38
C ALA A 42 -10.89 -0.08 18.20
N GLN A 43 -10.20 -0.18 19.34
CA GLN A 43 -9.84 0.97 20.17
C GLN A 43 -8.88 1.96 19.49
N ARG A 44 -8.20 1.51 18.43
CA ARG A 44 -7.23 2.29 17.66
C ARG A 44 -7.84 2.91 16.40
N LEU A 45 -9.08 2.57 16.08
CA LEU A 45 -9.78 2.99 14.87
C LEU A 45 -11.06 3.75 15.21
N ASP A 46 -11.44 4.71 14.38
CA ASP A 46 -12.77 5.30 14.41
C ASP A 46 -13.71 4.47 13.52
N LEU A 47 -14.10 3.29 14.01
CA LEU A 47 -14.99 2.39 13.27
C LEU A 47 -16.40 2.96 13.10
N SER A 48 -16.81 3.90 13.96
CA SER A 48 -18.11 4.57 13.89
C SER A 48 -18.28 5.42 12.62
N LYS A 49 -17.15 5.89 12.06
CA LYS A 49 -17.08 6.68 10.83
C LYS A 49 -16.45 5.89 9.67
N ALA A 50 -16.40 4.56 9.79
CA ALA A 50 -15.88 3.74 8.70
C ALA A 50 -16.81 3.82 7.49
N VAL A 51 -16.25 4.09 6.31
CA VAL A 51 -17.02 4.28 5.08
C VAL A 51 -16.45 3.45 3.94
N PRO A 52 -17.30 2.78 3.13
CA PRO A 52 -16.85 2.18 1.87
C PRO A 52 -16.21 3.23 0.97
N LEU A 53 -15.19 2.84 0.21
CA LEU A 53 -14.64 3.70 -0.82
C LEU A 53 -15.59 3.74 -2.02
N TRP A 54 -15.81 4.93 -2.58
CA TRP A 54 -16.75 5.10 -3.69
C TRP A 54 -16.25 4.44 -4.99
N ASP A 55 -14.94 4.50 -5.26
CA ASP A 55 -14.28 3.92 -6.44
C ASP A 55 -13.92 2.44 -6.24
N LYS A 56 -13.83 2.01 -4.97
CA LYS A 56 -13.48 0.64 -4.55
C LYS A 56 -14.43 0.18 -3.45
N PRO A 57 -15.72 -0.02 -3.76
CA PRO A 57 -16.75 -0.35 -2.76
C PRO A 57 -16.50 -1.69 -2.05
N TYR A 58 -15.56 -2.50 -2.55
CA TYR A 58 -15.06 -3.71 -1.90
C TYR A 58 -14.06 -3.46 -0.75
N LEU A 59 -13.77 -2.19 -0.46
CA LEU A 59 -12.91 -1.75 0.64
C LEU A 59 -13.65 -0.75 1.51
N THR A 60 -13.44 -0.84 2.81
CA THR A 60 -13.91 0.14 3.79
C THR A 60 -12.72 0.85 4.42
N ARG A 61 -12.80 2.18 4.52
CA ARG A 61 -11.81 3.03 5.17
C ARG A 61 -12.24 3.31 6.59
N ALA A 62 -11.37 3.04 7.56
CA ALA A 62 -11.50 3.54 8.93
C ALA A 62 -10.31 4.44 9.27
N ASN A 63 -10.59 5.61 9.85
CA ASN A 63 -9.54 6.49 10.32
C ASN A 63 -8.88 5.91 11.57
N ILE A 64 -7.60 6.16 11.73
CA ILE A 64 -6.85 5.78 12.92
C ILE A 64 -7.04 6.87 13.97
N GLN A 65 -7.30 6.47 15.21
CA GLN A 65 -7.38 7.37 16.35
C GLN A 65 -6.04 8.10 16.56
N PRO A 66 -6.02 9.27 17.22
CA PRO A 66 -4.78 10.01 17.47
C PRO A 66 -3.65 9.10 17.98
N THR A 67 -2.56 9.01 17.22
CA THR A 67 -1.45 8.09 17.47
C THR A 67 -0.15 8.90 17.46
N LYS A 68 0.65 8.81 18.52
CA LYS A 68 1.89 9.58 18.66
C LYS A 68 2.82 9.38 17.46
N GLY A 69 3.39 10.49 16.97
CA GLY A 69 4.28 10.51 15.80
C GLY A 69 3.55 10.63 14.45
N PHE A 70 2.22 10.50 14.45
CA PHE A 70 1.40 10.60 13.25
C PHE A 70 0.31 11.67 13.43
N ARG A 71 0.17 12.55 12.44
CA ARG A 71 -0.87 13.59 12.43
C ARG A 71 -2.23 13.00 12.10
N THR A 72 -2.27 12.13 11.09
CA THR A 72 -3.47 11.44 10.62
C THR A 72 -3.11 10.08 10.05
N GLY A 73 -4.11 9.24 9.85
CA GLY A 73 -3.93 7.96 9.19
C GLY A 73 -5.25 7.24 9.00
N TYR A 74 -5.24 6.22 8.15
CA TYR A 74 -6.36 5.32 7.96
C TYR A 74 -5.88 3.92 7.63
N VAL A 75 -6.77 2.96 7.86
CA VAL A 75 -6.65 1.61 7.32
C VAL A 75 -7.72 1.40 6.25
N LEU A 76 -7.40 0.57 5.25
CA LEU A 76 -8.42 -0.06 4.41
C LEU A 76 -8.54 -1.51 4.82
N PHE A 77 -9.77 -1.98 4.95
CA PHE A 77 -10.07 -3.39 5.19
C PHE A 77 -11.08 -3.91 4.18
N GLY A 78 -10.97 -5.20 3.89
CA GLY A 78 -11.85 -5.89 2.95
C GLY A 78 -13.28 -5.98 3.47
N ASN A 79 -14.24 -6.05 2.54
CA ASN A 79 -15.64 -6.35 2.87
C ASN A 79 -16.24 -7.45 1.98
N CYS A 80 -15.44 -8.08 1.11
CA CYS A 80 -15.88 -9.14 0.20
C CYS A 80 -15.16 -10.48 0.46
N ALA A 81 -13.88 -10.60 0.11
CA ALA A 81 -13.16 -11.87 0.16
C ALA A 81 -12.72 -12.22 1.60
N ASN A 82 -12.24 -11.21 2.33
CA ASN A 82 -11.75 -11.29 3.69
C ASN A 82 -12.35 -10.14 4.53
N PRO A 83 -13.66 -10.20 4.83
CA PRO A 83 -14.34 -9.13 5.55
C PRO A 83 -13.65 -8.78 6.87
N GLY A 84 -13.39 -7.49 7.08
CA GLY A 84 -12.75 -6.97 8.30
C GLY A 84 -11.22 -7.10 8.35
N ARG A 85 -10.58 -7.73 7.35
CA ARG A 85 -9.11 -7.85 7.34
C ARG A 85 -8.43 -6.63 6.74
N ILE A 86 -7.43 -6.08 7.45
CA ILE A 86 -6.68 -4.91 7.00
C ILE A 86 -5.80 -5.27 5.80
N VAL A 87 -6.03 -4.60 4.67
CA VAL A 87 -5.25 -4.78 3.43
C VAL A 87 -4.30 -3.62 3.16
N ARG A 88 -4.53 -2.45 3.78
CA ARG A 88 -3.67 -1.27 3.65
C ARG A 88 -3.67 -0.46 4.93
N ILE A 89 -2.51 0.09 5.25
CA ILE A 89 -2.29 1.06 6.32
C ILE A 89 -1.64 2.28 5.66
N LYS A 90 -2.22 3.47 5.83
CA LYS A 90 -1.62 4.74 5.41
C LYS A 90 -1.53 5.67 6.61
N LEU A 91 -0.33 6.13 6.91
CA LEU A 91 -0.05 7.04 8.01
C LEU A 91 0.63 8.29 7.49
N LYS A 92 0.30 9.42 8.10
CA LYS A 92 0.93 10.70 7.84
C LYS A 92 1.68 11.15 9.07
N TYR A 93 2.97 11.41 8.91
CA TYR A 93 3.82 11.81 10.03
C TYR A 93 3.44 13.20 10.53
N GLN A 94 3.74 13.45 11.80
CA GLN A 94 3.61 14.77 12.40
C GLN A 94 4.67 15.73 11.88
N ASP A 95 5.88 15.22 11.62
CA ASP A 95 6.96 15.97 10.99
C ASP A 95 6.70 16.11 9.48
N LYS A 96 6.65 17.37 9.03
CA LYS A 96 6.42 17.73 7.63
C LYS A 96 7.71 18.13 6.90
N ASP A 97 8.85 18.20 7.60
CA ASP A 97 10.10 18.66 7.01
C ASP A 97 10.56 17.68 5.89
N PRO A 98 10.86 18.18 4.68
CA PRO A 98 11.50 17.36 3.64
C PRO A 98 12.76 16.62 4.12
N ALA A 99 13.50 17.13 5.10
CA ALA A 99 14.64 16.47 5.73
C ALA A 99 14.24 15.20 6.51
N PHE A 100 13.05 15.20 7.13
CA PHE A 100 12.49 14.01 7.78
C PHE A 100 12.19 12.92 6.75
N PHE A 101 11.60 13.27 5.60
CA PHE A 101 11.41 12.33 4.48
C PHE A 101 12.73 11.68 4.05
N ARG A 102 13.77 12.49 3.81
CA ARG A 102 15.09 11.98 3.38
C ARG A 102 15.72 11.05 4.43
N THR A 103 15.62 11.41 5.71
CA THR A 103 16.18 10.60 6.80
C THR A 103 15.43 9.29 7.01
N THR A 104 14.09 9.35 6.94
CA THR A 104 13.24 8.15 6.96
C THR A 104 13.52 7.25 5.76
N GLY A 105 13.63 7.84 4.57
CA GLY A 105 13.99 7.14 3.34
C GLY A 105 15.30 6.39 3.46
N ARG A 106 16.38 7.06 3.92
CA ARG A 106 17.68 6.40 4.16
C ARG A 106 17.60 5.25 5.16
N THR A 107 16.79 5.41 6.21
CA THR A 107 16.57 4.35 7.21
C THR A 107 15.87 3.14 6.58
N LEU A 108 14.85 3.37 5.75
CA LEU A 108 14.15 2.31 5.02
C LEU A 108 15.05 1.65 3.99
N THR A 109 15.87 2.41 3.25
CA THR A 109 16.85 1.88 2.30
C THR A 109 17.86 0.98 2.99
N THR A 110 18.38 1.40 4.15
CA THR A 110 19.31 0.59 4.96
C THR A 110 18.68 -0.74 5.39
N ARG A 111 17.37 -0.76 5.63
CA ARG A 111 16.65 -1.95 6.11
C ARG A 111 16.18 -2.88 4.98
N TYR A 112 15.75 -2.32 3.86
CA TYR A 112 15.02 -3.05 2.82
C TYR A 112 15.69 -3.03 1.45
N GLY A 113 16.87 -2.41 1.33
CA GLY A 113 17.57 -2.21 0.07
C GLY A 113 17.05 -1.00 -0.71
N ASP A 114 17.52 -0.85 -1.96
CA ASP A 114 17.22 0.33 -2.76
C ASP A 114 15.74 0.40 -3.17
N PRO A 115 15.07 1.56 -2.96
CA PRO A 115 13.72 1.76 -3.44
C PRO A 115 13.69 1.98 -4.96
N LYS A 116 12.54 1.69 -5.56
CA LYS A 116 12.16 2.26 -6.84
C LYS A 116 11.63 3.68 -6.62
N PRO A 117 12.16 4.71 -7.32
CA PRO A 117 11.53 6.03 -7.28
C PRO A 117 10.13 5.97 -7.91
N LEU A 118 9.17 6.63 -7.27
CA LEU A 118 7.86 6.90 -7.84
C LEU A 118 7.99 8.18 -8.66
N MET A 119 7.91 8.06 -9.98
CA MET A 119 7.89 9.23 -10.85
C MET A 119 6.52 9.90 -10.71
N SER A 120 6.52 11.18 -10.37
CA SER A 120 5.36 12.05 -10.53
C SER A 120 5.57 12.94 -11.75
N ASP A 121 4.51 13.15 -12.52
CA ASP A 121 4.40 14.16 -13.57
C ASP A 121 4.37 15.59 -13.00
N GLN A 122 4.15 15.76 -11.68
CA GLN A 122 4.05 17.04 -10.97
C GLN A 122 5.39 17.67 -10.54
N GLY A 123 6.53 17.24 -11.10
CA GLY A 123 7.83 17.86 -10.82
C GLY A 123 8.28 17.74 -9.34
N ALA A 124 9.10 18.69 -8.88
CA ALA A 124 9.77 18.66 -7.57
C ALA A 124 8.83 18.74 -6.33
N LEU A 125 7.52 18.90 -6.54
CA LEU A 125 6.52 19.02 -5.48
C LEU A 125 6.11 17.67 -4.88
N TYR A 126 6.44 16.56 -5.55
CA TYR A 126 6.18 15.21 -5.05
C TYR A 126 7.45 14.36 -5.12
N LEU A 127 7.80 13.76 -3.97
CA LEU A 127 8.88 12.78 -3.86
C LEU A 127 8.30 11.45 -3.38
N GLY A 128 8.58 10.37 -4.09
CA GLY A 128 8.09 9.05 -3.69
C GLY A 128 9.12 7.95 -3.87
N MET A 129 9.14 7.02 -2.93
CA MET A 129 9.99 5.83 -2.92
C MET A 129 9.13 4.61 -2.63
N ALA A 130 9.35 3.52 -3.37
CA ALA A 130 8.60 2.28 -3.23
C ALA A 130 9.52 1.06 -3.09
N TRP A 131 9.22 0.23 -2.09
CA TRP A 131 9.78 -1.11 -1.93
C TRP A 131 8.68 -2.13 -2.21
N LYS A 132 9.02 -3.17 -2.97
CA LYS A 132 8.12 -4.29 -3.25
C LYS A 132 8.77 -5.56 -2.71
N PHE A 133 7.98 -6.32 -1.96
CA PHE A 133 8.41 -7.55 -1.32
C PHE A 133 7.56 -8.70 -1.83
N GLY A 134 8.19 -9.86 -2.04
CA GLY A 134 7.55 -11.03 -2.60
C GLY A 134 7.45 -11.00 -4.12
N ASN A 135 6.70 -11.94 -4.67
CA ASN A 135 6.49 -12.10 -6.11
C ASN A 135 5.00 -12.36 -6.41
N ILE A 136 4.66 -12.41 -7.69
CA ILE A 136 3.27 -12.61 -8.15
C ILE A 136 2.66 -13.91 -7.59
N LYS A 137 3.46 -14.96 -7.30
CA LYS A 137 2.97 -16.24 -6.78
C LYS A 137 2.69 -16.21 -5.28
N THR A 138 3.50 -15.48 -4.50
CA THR A 138 3.38 -15.40 -3.04
C THR A 138 2.57 -14.20 -2.57
N GLY A 139 2.20 -13.31 -3.49
CA GLY A 139 1.64 -12.01 -3.21
C GLY A 139 2.71 -10.94 -3.02
N VAL A 140 2.37 -9.70 -3.43
CA VAL A 140 3.27 -8.55 -3.38
C VAL A 140 2.85 -7.63 -2.24
N THR A 141 3.70 -7.48 -1.23
CA THR A 141 3.56 -6.41 -0.24
C THR A 141 4.30 -5.18 -0.74
N ALA A 142 3.67 -4.01 -0.68
CA ALA A 142 4.28 -2.74 -1.09
C ALA A 142 4.40 -1.78 0.09
N LEU A 143 5.60 -1.24 0.28
CA LEU A 143 5.88 -0.13 1.18
C LEU A 143 6.17 1.12 0.34
N LEU A 144 5.43 2.19 0.57
CA LEU A 144 5.65 3.48 -0.08
C LEU A 144 5.97 4.54 0.99
N LEU A 145 6.97 5.36 0.71
CA LEU A 145 7.23 6.61 1.42
C LEU A 145 7.05 7.76 0.44
N GLU A 146 6.21 8.72 0.79
CA GLU A 146 5.83 9.83 -0.09
C GLU A 146 5.97 11.13 0.68
N HIS A 147 6.37 12.20 0.01
CA HIS A 147 6.38 13.55 0.53
C HIS A 147 5.81 14.49 -0.53
N ALA A 148 4.78 15.23 -0.17
CA ALA A 148 4.19 16.27 -1.00
C ALA A 148 4.49 17.64 -0.37
N ALA A 149 4.96 18.57 -1.20
CA ALA A 149 5.12 19.98 -0.87
C ALA A 149 3.99 20.78 -1.53
N GLY A 150 3.42 21.74 -0.81
CA GLY A 150 2.33 22.59 -1.32
C GLY A 150 1.30 22.90 -0.25
N ASP A 151 0.27 23.65 -0.60
CA ASP A 151 -0.91 23.91 0.26
C ASP A 151 -2.19 23.62 -0.54
N ASP A 152 -2.13 22.55 -1.34
CA ASP A 152 -3.29 22.11 -2.11
C ASP A 152 -4.37 21.64 -1.12
N PRO A 153 -5.58 22.21 -1.18
CA PRO A 153 -6.67 21.85 -0.27
C PRO A 153 -7.14 20.40 -0.45
N GLU A 154 -6.89 19.78 -1.62
CA GLU A 154 -7.19 18.38 -1.92
C GLU A 154 -6.01 17.46 -1.54
N ASP A 155 -4.77 17.93 -1.75
CA ASP A 155 -3.54 17.19 -1.46
C ASP A 155 -2.79 17.75 -0.24
N THR A 156 -3.14 17.21 0.93
CA THR A 156 -2.50 17.64 2.17
C THR A 156 -0.96 17.44 2.12
N GLU A 157 -0.22 18.46 2.57
CA GLU A 157 1.26 18.51 2.62
C GLU A 157 1.93 17.58 3.65
N GLY A 158 3.19 17.20 3.41
CA GLY A 158 4.08 16.52 4.33
C GLY A 158 4.35 15.05 3.99
N THR A 159 4.95 14.32 4.92
CA THR A 159 5.43 12.95 4.69
C THR A 159 4.39 11.90 5.08
N SER A 160 4.16 10.92 4.20
CA SER A 160 3.30 9.77 4.47
C SER A 160 4.01 8.45 4.17
N ILE A 161 3.64 7.42 4.92
CA ILE A 161 4.10 6.05 4.75
C ILE A 161 2.89 5.15 4.56
N ARG A 162 3.00 4.21 3.63
CA ARG A 162 1.91 3.34 3.24
C ARG A 162 2.41 1.91 3.13
N LEU A 163 1.71 1.00 3.79
CA LEU A 163 1.94 -0.43 3.69
C LEU A 163 0.70 -1.09 3.09
N THR A 164 0.85 -1.90 2.05
CA THR A 164 -0.26 -2.56 1.34
C THR A 164 0.06 -4.00 1.05
N ASP A 165 -0.87 -4.90 1.38
CA ASP A 165 -0.90 -6.26 0.84
C ASP A 165 -1.66 -6.24 -0.48
N ASN A 166 -0.95 -6.26 -1.62
CA ASN A 166 -1.62 -6.19 -2.92
C ASN A 166 -2.32 -7.50 -3.25
N ALA A 167 -1.86 -8.64 -2.73
CA ALA A 167 -2.55 -9.91 -2.98
C ALA A 167 -3.92 -9.94 -2.30
N MET A 168 -4.00 -9.50 -1.04
CA MET A 168 -5.30 -9.38 -0.37
C MET A 168 -6.19 -8.34 -1.06
N LEU A 169 -5.63 -7.22 -1.50
CA LEU A 169 -6.38 -6.20 -2.24
C LEU A 169 -6.95 -6.76 -3.56
N ASP A 170 -6.16 -7.51 -4.32
CA ASP A 170 -6.57 -8.16 -5.57
C ASP A 170 -7.67 -9.20 -5.32
N LEU A 171 -7.59 -9.95 -4.21
CA LEU A 171 -8.63 -10.90 -3.82
C LEU A 171 -9.97 -10.20 -3.52
N GLU A 172 -9.96 -9.06 -2.83
CA GLU A 172 -11.18 -8.28 -2.59
C GLU A 172 -11.80 -7.79 -3.90
N GLN A 173 -10.97 -7.26 -4.80
CA GLN A 173 -11.43 -6.77 -6.11
C GLN A 173 -12.08 -7.90 -6.92
N GLN A 174 -11.39 -9.03 -7.03
CA GLN A 174 -11.89 -10.20 -7.79
C GLN A 174 -13.19 -10.75 -7.19
N CYS A 175 -13.33 -10.74 -5.86
CA CYS A 175 -14.56 -11.15 -5.19
C CYS A 175 -15.73 -10.24 -5.58
N TYR A 176 -15.51 -8.93 -5.57
CA TYR A 176 -16.53 -7.94 -5.89
C TYR A 176 -16.92 -7.93 -7.37
N GLU A 177 -15.95 -8.10 -8.28
CA GLU A 177 -16.23 -8.23 -9.71
C GLU A 177 -17.10 -9.46 -10.00
N LYS A 178 -16.83 -10.58 -9.32
CA LYS A 178 -17.67 -11.80 -9.43
C LYS A 178 -19.08 -11.60 -8.87
N SER A 179 -19.28 -10.77 -7.84
CA SER A 179 -20.64 -10.48 -7.35
C SER A 179 -21.38 -9.55 -8.31
N ARG A 180 -20.70 -8.57 -8.92
CA ARG A 180 -21.28 -7.63 -9.89
C ARG A 180 -21.72 -8.27 -11.20
N GLN A 181 -21.06 -9.33 -11.66
CA GLN A 181 -21.49 -10.08 -12.85
C GLN A 181 -22.90 -10.69 -12.70
N LYS A 182 -23.41 -10.81 -11.47
CA LYS A 182 -24.77 -11.31 -11.19
C LYS A 182 -25.81 -10.20 -11.14
N GLU A 183 -25.40 -8.93 -11.14
CA GLU A 183 -26.32 -7.80 -11.13
C GLU A 183 -26.84 -7.49 -12.53
N PRO A 184 -28.13 -7.13 -12.68
CA PRO A 184 -28.64 -6.61 -13.93
C PRO A 184 -27.82 -5.41 -14.39
N GLN A 185 -27.56 -5.31 -15.70
CA GLN A 185 -26.87 -4.14 -16.25
C GLN A 185 -27.65 -2.87 -15.89
N VAL A 186 -26.96 -1.92 -15.26
CA VAL A 186 -27.55 -0.63 -14.91
C VAL A 186 -27.86 0.11 -16.21
N GLN A 187 -29.14 0.29 -16.50
CA GLN A 187 -29.55 1.16 -17.61
C GLN A 187 -29.20 2.60 -17.22
N PRO A 188 -28.53 3.37 -18.09
CA PRO A 188 -28.19 4.76 -17.79
C PRO A 188 -29.47 5.55 -17.52
N SER A 189 -29.50 6.27 -16.40
CA SER A 189 -30.67 7.07 -16.00
C SER A 189 -30.88 8.30 -16.88
N PHE A 190 -29.85 8.75 -17.61
CA PHE A 190 -29.89 9.84 -18.59
C PHE A 190 -28.73 9.73 -19.61
N PRO A 191 -28.86 10.26 -20.84
CA PRO A 191 -30.08 10.72 -21.49
C PRO A 191 -30.68 9.70 -22.47
N LEU A 192 -31.99 9.83 -22.73
CA LEU A 192 -32.71 9.12 -23.79
C LEU A 192 -32.46 9.71 -25.20
N PHE A 193 -31.44 10.56 -25.35
CA PHE A 193 -31.07 11.22 -26.61
C PHE A 193 -29.60 10.97 -26.94
N GLU A 194 -29.22 11.13 -28.21
CA GLU A 194 -27.84 10.98 -28.66
C GLU A 194 -26.95 12.09 -28.09
N ILE A 195 -25.92 11.69 -27.35
CA ILE A 195 -24.91 12.61 -26.81
C ILE A 195 -24.04 13.10 -27.96
N ASN A 196 -24.06 14.41 -28.22
CA ASN A 196 -23.15 15.05 -29.19
C ASN A 196 -21.96 15.72 -28.49
N ALA A 197 -20.98 16.18 -29.27
CA ALA A 197 -19.77 16.80 -28.74
C ALA A 197 -20.05 18.03 -27.89
N ASP A 198 -21.04 18.85 -28.29
CA ASP A 198 -21.43 20.05 -27.55
C ASP A 198 -22.05 19.73 -26.19
N TRP A 199 -22.76 18.62 -26.05
CA TRP A 199 -23.32 18.16 -24.77
C TRP A 199 -22.23 17.77 -23.76
N LEU A 200 -21.06 17.33 -24.24
CA LEU A 200 -19.93 16.93 -23.40
C LEU A 200 -19.13 18.13 -22.89
N LEU A 201 -19.38 19.33 -23.40
CA LEU A 201 -18.63 20.53 -23.04
C LEU A 201 -19.46 21.40 -22.08
N PRO A 202 -18.81 22.01 -21.07
CA PRO A 202 -19.47 23.02 -20.23
C PRO A 202 -19.93 24.20 -21.12
N LYS A 203 -21.15 24.68 -20.88
CA LYS A 203 -21.73 25.84 -21.57
C LYS A 203 -21.41 27.15 -20.86
#